data_AF-A0AAN7IXL5-F1
#
_entry.id   AF-A0AAN7IXL5-F1
#
_cell.length_a   1.000
_cell.length_b   1.000
_cell.length_c   1.000
_cell.angle_alpha   90.00
_cell.angle_beta   90.00
_cell.angle_gamma   90.00
#
_symmetry.space_group_name_H-M   'P 1'
#
loop_
_entity.id
_entity.type
_entity.pdbx_description
1 polymer ?
#
loop_
_entity_poly.entity_id
_entity_poly.type
_entity_poly.pdbx_seq_one_letter_code
_entity_poly.pdbx_strand_id
1 'polypeptide(L)'
;MLEINSPAVKGQLDVDFAEIYANSELFKRNQELIKELSTPAPGSNELYFPAKYSQSFVTQCKACFWKQYWSYWRNPRYNAIRFLITIVIGVIFGLIFWKKGDKTHREQDLLNLMGVMYIAILFLGSTNTAAVQSVVAIERTVFYRERVAGMYSALPYALAQVAVEIIYVAIQTFAYTLILYSMIGFHWQLEKFLWFYIFILMCFMYFTLYGMMVIALTPGPQIAAIVTSFILSFWNLFSGFLIPRLVGNI
;
A
#
# COMPACT_ATOMS: atom_id res chain seq x y z
N MET A 1 10.41 33.11 -19.52
CA MET A 1 11.27 32.86 -20.71
C MET A 1 10.71 31.82 -21.68
N LEU A 2 10.02 30.76 -21.24
CA LEU A 2 9.41 29.77 -22.16
C LEU A 2 8.20 30.29 -22.97
N GLU A 3 7.54 31.36 -22.51
CA GLU A 3 6.37 31.96 -23.18
C GLU A 3 6.71 32.59 -24.54
N ILE A 4 7.94 33.08 -24.73
CA ILE A 4 8.40 33.74 -25.96
C ILE A 4 8.57 32.71 -27.11
N ASN A 5 8.79 31.44 -26.79
CA ASN A 5 8.92 30.36 -27.77
C ASN A 5 7.58 29.68 -28.10
N SER A 6 6.46 30.20 -27.59
CA SER A 6 5.15 29.64 -27.92
C SER A 6 4.80 29.85 -29.40
N PRO A 7 4.05 28.94 -30.03
CA PRO A 7 3.68 29.06 -31.44
C PRO A 7 2.94 30.37 -31.77
N ALA A 8 2.16 30.88 -30.81
CA ALA A 8 1.41 32.12 -30.92
C ALA A 8 2.32 33.36 -31.02
N VAL A 9 3.40 33.40 -30.24
CA VAL A 9 4.37 34.50 -30.24
C VAL A 9 5.28 34.45 -31.47
N LYS A 10 5.67 33.24 -31.91
CA LYS A 10 6.42 33.05 -33.15
C LYS A 10 5.65 33.53 -34.39
N GLY A 11 4.34 33.28 -34.45
CA GLY A 11 3.49 33.77 -35.54
C GLY A 11 3.26 35.28 -35.55
N GLN A 12 3.40 35.97 -34.41
CA GLN A 12 3.30 37.44 -34.33
C GLN A 12 4.59 38.15 -34.72
N LEU A 13 5.74 37.55 -34.41
CA LEU A 13 7.06 38.15 -34.64
C LEU A 13 7.67 37.75 -35.98
N ASP A 14 7.11 36.75 -36.68
CA ASP A 14 7.61 36.19 -37.95
C ASP A 14 9.11 35.86 -37.93
N VAL A 15 9.58 35.37 -36.77
CA VAL A 15 10.99 35.13 -36.49
C VAL A 15 11.16 33.72 -35.94
N ASP A 16 12.05 32.94 -36.57
CA ASP A 16 12.50 31.68 -36.00
C ASP A 16 13.73 31.87 -35.10
N PHE A 17 13.47 31.97 -33.80
CA PHE A 17 14.52 32.07 -32.78
C PHE A 17 15.50 30.89 -32.80
N ALA A 18 15.10 29.71 -33.27
CA ALA A 18 15.99 28.55 -33.36
C ALA A 18 17.06 28.76 -34.45
N GLU A 19 16.65 29.27 -35.62
CA GLU A 19 17.55 29.58 -36.72
C GLU A 19 18.49 30.74 -36.38
N ILE A 20 17.95 31.81 -35.76
CA ILE A 20 18.77 32.95 -35.30
C ILE A 20 19.83 32.49 -34.29
N TYR A 21 19.45 31.65 -33.32
CA TYR A 21 20.41 31.13 -32.36
C TYR A 21 21.47 30.26 -33.06
N ALA A 22 21.07 29.35 -33.96
CA ALA A 22 22.01 28.48 -34.69
C ALA A 22 23.04 29.27 -35.51
N ASN A 23 22.66 30.42 -36.08
CA ASN A 23 23.56 31.28 -36.85
C ASN A 23 24.36 32.28 -35.98
N SER A 24 24.04 32.39 -34.69
CA SER A 24 24.67 33.36 -33.79
C SER A 24 26.10 32.97 -33.37
N GLU A 25 26.91 33.97 -33.03
CA GLU A 25 28.23 33.74 -32.41
C GLU A 25 28.12 33.03 -31.05
N LEU A 26 27.01 33.23 -30.33
CA LEU A 26 26.75 32.57 -29.05
C LEU A 26 26.67 31.05 -29.20
N PHE A 27 26.03 30.56 -30.26
CA PHE A 27 25.97 29.14 -30.56
C PHE A 27 27.35 28.55 -30.86
N LYS A 28 28.16 29.23 -31.69
CA LYS A 28 29.54 28.81 -31.99
C LYS A 28 30.39 28.74 -30.73
N ARG A 29 30.34 29.78 -29.89
CA ARG A 29 31.05 29.84 -28.60
C ARG A 29 30.60 28.74 -27.64
N ASN A 30 29.30 28.46 -27.56
CA ASN A 30 28.77 27.38 -26.73
C ASN A 30 29.21 26.00 -27.23
N GLN A 31 29.26 25.78 -28.55
CA GLN A 31 29.78 24.53 -29.11
C GLN A 31 31.27 24.33 -28.80
N GLU A 32 32.08 25.37 -28.95
CA GLU A 32 33.51 25.34 -28.58
C GLU A 32 33.68 25.05 -27.09
N LEU A 33 32.91 25.72 -26.22
CA LEU A 33 32.93 25.48 -24.77
C LEU A 33 32.50 24.06 -24.41
N ILE A 34 31.46 23.52 -25.06
CA ILE A 34 31.05 22.12 -24.86
C ILE A 34 32.17 21.18 -25.26
N LYS A 35 32.83 21.42 -26.40
CA LYS A 35 33.95 20.60 -26.86
C LYS A 35 35.11 20.61 -25.86
N GLU A 36 35.48 21.79 -25.37
CA GLU A 36 36.52 21.97 -24.35
C GLU A 36 36.17 21.25 -23.03
N LEU A 37 34.95 21.40 -22.53
CA LEU A 37 34.50 20.78 -21.29
C LEU A 37 34.25 19.26 -21.43
N SER A 38 33.97 18.78 -22.64
CA SER A 38 33.79 17.36 -22.92
C SER A 38 35.10 16.58 -22.95
N THR A 39 36.23 17.25 -23.18
CA THR A 39 37.56 16.63 -23.13
C THR A 39 38.06 16.61 -21.68
N PRO A 40 38.25 15.42 -21.07
CA PRO A 40 38.76 15.33 -19.71
C PRO A 40 40.20 15.87 -19.64
N ALA A 41 40.54 16.53 -18.53
CA ALA A 41 41.88 17.06 -18.32
C ALA A 41 42.92 15.92 -18.32
N PRO A 42 44.11 16.09 -18.94
CA PRO A 42 45.11 15.03 -18.99
C PRO A 42 45.53 14.60 -17.58
N GLY A 43 45.32 13.32 -17.25
CA GLY A 43 45.57 12.76 -15.92
C GLY A 43 44.35 12.69 -14.99
N SER A 44 43.16 13.13 -15.42
CA SER A 44 41.93 12.94 -14.65
C SER A 44 41.43 11.49 -14.75
N ASN A 45 41.11 10.88 -13.62
CA ASN A 45 40.43 9.58 -13.58
C ASN A 45 38.95 9.73 -13.91
N GLU A 46 38.36 8.71 -14.54
CA GLU A 46 36.92 8.64 -14.73
C GLU A 46 36.20 8.68 -13.37
N LEU A 47 35.09 9.42 -13.31
CA LEU A 47 34.26 9.52 -12.12
C LEU A 47 33.55 8.18 -11.88
N TYR A 48 34.15 7.33 -11.04
CA TYR A 48 33.61 6.03 -10.69
C TYR A 48 32.90 6.08 -9.34
N PHE A 49 31.60 5.77 -9.35
CA PHE A 49 30.83 5.57 -8.13
C PHE A 49 30.74 4.07 -7.83
N PRO A 50 31.30 3.58 -6.70
CA PRO A 50 31.31 2.15 -6.39
C PRO A 50 29.91 1.59 -6.10
N ALA A 51 28.94 2.44 -5.76
CA ALA A 51 27.56 2.05 -5.52
C ALA A 51 26.60 3.14 -6.01
N LYS A 52 25.42 2.69 -6.46
CA LYS A 52 24.31 3.58 -6.86
C LYS A 52 23.76 4.43 -5.72
N TYR A 53 23.88 3.96 -4.48
CA TYR A 53 23.40 4.64 -3.27
C TYR A 53 24.56 4.84 -2.29
N SER A 54 24.57 5.96 -1.58
CA SER A 54 25.66 6.33 -0.66
C SER A 54 25.72 5.50 0.62
N GLN A 55 24.63 4.82 0.98
CA GLN A 55 24.49 4.10 2.26
C GLN A 55 24.14 2.63 2.04
N SER A 56 24.51 1.78 2.99
CA SER A 56 24.20 0.35 2.97
C SER A 56 22.70 0.07 3.04
N PHE A 57 22.29 -1.11 2.60
CA PHE A 57 20.89 -1.54 2.59
C PHE A 57 20.23 -1.47 3.97
N VAL A 58 20.93 -1.89 5.02
CA VAL A 58 20.39 -1.89 6.40
C VAL A 58 20.14 -0.46 6.89
N THR A 59 21.04 0.47 6.61
CA THR A 59 20.87 1.88 6.97
C THR A 59 19.68 2.48 6.22
N GLN A 60 19.51 2.15 4.93
CA GLN A 60 18.34 2.54 4.17
C GLN A 60 17.05 1.98 4.79
N CYS A 61 17.02 0.69 5.18
CA CYS A 61 15.85 0.08 5.82
C CYS A 61 15.48 0.78 7.13
N LYS A 62 16.46 1.06 8.00
CA LYS A 62 16.23 1.78 9.26
C LYS A 62 15.69 3.19 9.02
N ALA A 63 16.25 3.93 8.08
CA ALA A 63 15.81 5.27 7.73
C ALA A 63 14.39 5.27 7.13
N CYS A 64 14.10 4.34 6.22
CA CYS A 64 12.77 4.17 5.64
C CYS A 64 11.75 3.78 6.71
N PHE A 65 12.08 2.86 7.61
CA PHE A 65 11.19 2.45 8.70
C PHE A 65 10.89 3.62 9.64
N TRP A 66 11.91 4.39 10.04
CA TRP A 66 11.74 5.60 10.84
C TRP A 66 10.82 6.59 10.14
N LYS A 67 11.07 6.88 8.86
CA LYS A 67 10.22 7.78 8.06
C LYS A 67 8.77 7.31 8.03
N GLN A 68 8.56 6.02 7.75
CA GLN A 68 7.24 5.45 7.60
C GLN A 68 6.47 5.43 8.91
N TYR A 69 7.14 5.06 10.01
CA TYR A 69 6.56 5.06 11.34
C TYR A 69 6.04 6.45 11.72
N TRP A 70 6.85 7.48 11.52
CA TRP A 70 6.45 8.86 11.79
C TRP A 70 5.39 9.38 10.80
N SER A 71 5.42 8.98 9.53
CA SER A 71 4.39 9.32 8.54
C SER A 71 3.02 8.82 9.01
N TYR A 72 2.95 7.54 9.40
CA TYR A 72 1.71 6.91 9.87
C TYR A 72 1.23 7.50 11.19
N TRP A 73 2.14 7.72 12.14
CA TRP A 73 1.82 8.33 13.43
C TRP A 73 1.28 9.75 13.27
N ARG A 74 1.87 10.56 12.39
CA ARG A 74 1.46 11.95 12.11
C ARG A 74 0.25 12.05 11.19
N ASN A 75 -0.25 10.94 10.63
CA ASN A 75 -1.49 10.88 9.88
C ASN A 75 -2.60 10.21 10.72
N PRO A 76 -3.11 10.89 11.76
CA PRO A 76 -4.11 10.30 12.65
C PRO A 76 -5.44 10.08 11.93
N ARG A 77 -5.75 10.83 10.86
CA ARG A 77 -7.02 10.67 10.14
C ARG A 77 -7.16 9.27 9.58
N TYR A 78 -6.12 8.74 8.96
CA TYR A 78 -6.15 7.38 8.42
C TYR A 78 -6.31 6.33 9.53
N ASN A 79 -5.41 6.34 10.51
CA ASN A 79 -5.38 5.31 11.55
C ASN A 79 -6.59 5.41 12.50
N ALA A 80 -6.99 6.61 12.93
CA ALA A 80 -8.12 6.80 13.83
C ALA A 80 -9.45 6.37 13.18
N ILE A 81 -9.68 6.72 11.92
CA ILE A 81 -10.88 6.28 11.19
C ILE A 81 -10.88 4.75 11.06
N ARG A 82 -9.73 4.14 10.75
CA ARG A 82 -9.58 2.69 10.65
C ARG A 82 -9.92 1.97 11.97
N PHE A 83 -9.41 2.46 13.10
CA PHE A 83 -9.74 1.91 14.42
C PHE A 83 -11.21 2.13 14.81
N LEU A 84 -11.76 3.32 14.54
CA LEU A 84 -13.16 3.62 14.83
C LEU A 84 -14.11 2.72 14.03
N ILE A 85 -13.87 2.57 12.72
CA ILE A 85 -14.65 1.67 11.86
C ILE A 85 -14.56 0.23 12.36
N THR A 86 -13.37 -0.20 12.79
CA THR A 86 -13.16 -1.54 13.36
C THR A 86 -14.00 -1.78 14.61
N ILE A 87 -14.02 -0.83 15.54
CA ILE A 87 -14.80 -0.92 16.77
C ILE A 87 -16.29 -0.97 16.44
N VAL A 88 -16.77 -0.06 15.59
CA VAL A 88 -18.19 0.00 15.18
C VAL A 88 -18.63 -1.30 14.52
N ILE A 89 -17.85 -1.80 13.55
CA ILE A 89 -18.14 -3.07 12.86
C ILE A 89 -18.08 -4.26 13.82
N GLY A 90 -17.08 -4.30 14.70
CA GLY A 90 -16.94 -5.34 15.71
C GLY A 90 -18.14 -5.38 16.66
N VAL A 91 -18.63 -4.22 17.09
CA VAL A 91 -19.83 -4.12 17.94
C VAL A 91 -21.09 -4.54 17.16
N ILE A 92 -21.26 -4.09 15.92
CA ILE A 92 -22.43 -4.47 15.10
C ILE A 92 -22.49 -6.01 14.94
N PHE A 93 -21.40 -6.63 14.49
CA PHE A 93 -21.37 -8.09 14.36
C PHE A 93 -21.47 -8.80 15.72
N GLY A 94 -20.84 -8.26 16.76
CA GLY A 94 -20.97 -8.78 18.12
C GLY A 94 -22.42 -8.75 18.65
N LEU A 95 -23.19 -7.71 18.34
CA LEU A 95 -24.61 -7.58 18.72
C LEU A 95 -25.50 -8.55 17.95
N ILE A 96 -25.32 -8.66 16.64
CA ILE A 96 -26.11 -9.57 15.80
C ILE A 96 -25.94 -11.04 16.27
N PHE A 97 -24.77 -11.38 16.81
CA PHE A 97 -24.43 -12.74 17.21
C PHE A 97 -24.20 -12.91 18.71
N TRP A 98 -24.88 -12.07 19.50
CA TRP A 98 -24.77 -12.06 20.95
C TRP A 98 -25.05 -13.44 21.58
N LYS A 99 -24.07 -13.94 22.33
CA LYS A 99 -24.15 -15.21 23.08
C LYS A 99 -24.61 -16.42 22.22
N LYS A 100 -24.17 -16.48 20.97
CA LYS A 100 -24.40 -17.66 20.10
C LYS A 100 -23.24 -18.68 20.13
N GLY A 101 -22.11 -18.35 20.76
CA GLY A 101 -20.92 -19.21 20.81
C GLY A 101 -21.11 -20.58 21.48
N ASP A 102 -22.06 -20.70 22.42
CA ASP A 102 -22.34 -21.97 23.12
C ASP A 102 -23.40 -22.85 22.42
N LYS A 103 -24.06 -22.37 21.37
CA LYS A 103 -25.16 -23.08 20.70
C LYS A 103 -24.65 -23.92 19.54
N THR A 104 -23.77 -24.88 19.79
CA THR A 104 -23.07 -25.65 18.73
C THR A 104 -23.70 -27.03 18.46
N HIS A 105 -24.91 -27.28 18.96
CA HIS A 105 -25.50 -28.63 18.96
C HIS A 105 -26.18 -29.02 17.65
N ARG A 106 -26.49 -28.07 16.76
CA ARG A 106 -27.10 -28.33 15.45
C ARG A 106 -26.16 -27.92 14.33
N GLU A 107 -26.15 -28.67 13.24
CA GLU A 107 -25.39 -28.33 12.03
C GLU A 107 -25.75 -26.93 11.50
N GLN A 108 -27.02 -26.54 11.60
CA GLN A 108 -27.48 -25.20 11.23
C GLN A 108 -26.79 -24.09 12.04
N ASP A 109 -26.56 -24.31 13.33
CA ASP A 109 -25.94 -23.31 14.20
C ASP A 109 -24.43 -23.19 13.92
N LEU A 110 -23.78 -24.31 13.58
CA LEU A 110 -22.40 -24.33 13.08
C LEU A 110 -22.27 -23.57 11.75
N LEU A 111 -23.14 -23.84 10.78
CA LEU A 111 -23.16 -23.13 9.49
C LEU A 111 -23.41 -21.63 9.67
N ASN A 112 -24.32 -21.26 10.57
CA ASN A 112 -24.56 -19.87 10.94
C ASN A 112 -23.29 -19.25 11.50
N LEU A 113 -22.62 -19.87 12.48
CA LEU A 113 -21.40 -19.34 13.10
C LEU A 113 -20.25 -19.19 12.09
N MET A 114 -20.09 -20.15 11.17
CA MET A 114 -19.12 -20.08 10.09
C MET A 114 -19.43 -18.93 9.12
N GLY A 115 -20.69 -18.76 8.72
CA GLY A 115 -21.11 -17.67 7.84
C GLY A 115 -20.89 -16.28 8.45
N VAL A 116 -21.04 -16.19 9.77
CA VAL A 116 -20.77 -14.95 10.52
C VAL A 116 -19.31 -14.59 10.49
N MET A 117 -18.44 -15.54 10.84
CA MET A 117 -17.00 -15.32 10.80
C MET A 117 -16.55 -14.93 9.39
N TYR A 118 -17.10 -15.60 8.38
CA TYR A 118 -16.86 -15.31 6.98
C TYR A 118 -17.22 -13.86 6.61
N ILE A 119 -18.46 -13.42 6.85
CA ILE A 119 -18.92 -12.06 6.50
C ILE A 119 -18.17 -11.01 7.32
N ALA A 120 -17.94 -11.25 8.61
CA ALA A 120 -17.25 -10.32 9.50
C ALA A 120 -15.79 -10.09 9.08
N ILE A 121 -15.09 -11.15 8.69
CA ILE A 121 -13.71 -11.05 8.17
C ILE A 121 -13.70 -10.37 6.81
N LEU A 122 -14.61 -10.76 5.91
CA LEU A 122 -14.64 -10.25 4.55
C LEU A 122 -14.98 -8.76 4.49
N PHE A 123 -15.93 -8.30 5.31
CA PHE A 123 -16.35 -6.90 5.33
C PHE A 123 -15.24 -5.98 5.84
N LEU A 124 -14.66 -6.29 7.01
CA LEU A 124 -13.57 -5.48 7.56
C LEU A 124 -12.28 -5.63 6.75
N GLY A 125 -11.98 -6.83 6.26
CA GLY A 125 -10.84 -7.11 5.37
C GLY A 125 -10.89 -6.29 4.08
N SER A 126 -12.03 -6.31 3.38
CA SER A 126 -12.22 -5.52 2.15
C SER A 126 -12.12 -4.02 2.40
N THR A 127 -12.63 -3.56 3.55
CA THR A 127 -12.51 -2.15 3.97
C THR A 127 -11.04 -1.76 4.20
N ASN A 128 -10.25 -2.62 4.85
CA ASN A 128 -8.81 -2.41 5.03
C ASN A 128 -8.06 -2.37 3.68
N THR A 129 -8.41 -3.24 2.73
CA THR A 129 -7.83 -3.25 1.38
C THR A 129 -8.07 -1.91 0.66
N ALA A 130 -9.30 -1.39 0.66
CA ALA A 130 -9.60 -0.12 0.01
C ALA A 130 -8.90 1.07 0.70
N ALA A 131 -8.83 1.04 2.04
CA ALA A 131 -8.21 2.10 2.82
C ALA A 131 -6.68 2.17 2.57
N VAL A 132 -5.99 1.03 2.55
CA VAL A 132 -4.53 0.99 2.32
C VAL A 132 -4.16 1.44 0.90
N GLN A 133 -4.97 1.10 -0.12
CA GLN A 133 -4.73 1.54 -1.50
C GLN A 133 -4.65 3.06 -1.64
N SER A 134 -5.54 3.77 -0.95
CA SER A 134 -5.58 5.24 -0.99
C SER A 134 -4.33 5.86 -0.35
N VAL A 135 -3.86 5.32 0.78
CA VAL A 135 -2.66 5.80 1.47
C VAL A 135 -1.41 5.53 0.66
N VAL A 136 -1.24 4.30 0.19
CA VAL A 136 -0.06 3.90 -0.59
C VAL A 136 0.03 4.67 -1.90
N ALA A 137 -1.11 4.99 -2.53
CA ALA A 137 -1.15 5.82 -3.74
C ALA A 137 -0.52 7.20 -3.52
N ILE A 138 -0.81 7.84 -2.37
CA ILE A 138 -0.24 9.14 -2.00
C ILE A 138 1.26 8.98 -1.74
N GLU A 139 1.66 8.01 -0.92
CA GLU A 139 3.07 7.79 -0.57
C GLU A 139 3.94 7.43 -1.79
N ARG A 140 3.38 6.71 -2.76
CA ARG A 140 4.04 6.36 -4.02
C ARG A 140 4.54 7.59 -4.79
N THR A 141 3.80 8.69 -4.76
CA THR A 141 4.22 9.93 -5.44
C THR A 141 5.47 10.52 -4.79
N VAL A 142 5.56 10.46 -3.46
CA VAL A 142 6.72 10.91 -2.69
C VAL A 142 7.90 9.97 -2.94
N PHE A 143 7.66 8.65 -2.89
CA PHE A 143 8.66 7.63 -3.19
C PHE A 143 9.33 7.83 -4.55
N TYR A 144 8.56 8.11 -5.62
CA TYR A 144 9.16 8.31 -6.94
C TYR A 144 10.06 9.55 -6.98
N ARG A 145 9.70 10.63 -6.30
CA ARG A 145 10.55 11.83 -6.19
C ARG A 145 11.87 11.53 -5.46
N GLU A 146 11.78 10.86 -4.31
CA GLU A 146 12.95 10.49 -3.51
C GLU A 146 13.86 9.47 -4.21
N ARG A 147 13.27 8.55 -4.99
CA ARG A 147 14.01 7.56 -5.78
C ARG A 147 14.77 8.22 -6.93
N VAL A 148 14.17 9.20 -7.62
CA VAL A 148 14.84 9.95 -8.69
C VAL A 148 15.98 10.81 -8.12
N ALA A 149 15.82 11.32 -6.90
CA ALA A 149 16.88 12.01 -6.17
C ALA A 149 18.00 11.07 -5.65
N GLY A 150 17.89 9.75 -5.88
CA GLY A 150 18.92 8.78 -5.49
C GLY A 150 19.04 8.52 -3.99
N MET A 151 18.00 8.82 -3.19
CA MET A 151 18.09 8.73 -1.72
C MET A 151 18.16 7.30 -1.19
N TYR A 152 17.37 6.38 -1.75
CA TYR A 152 17.31 4.98 -1.33
C TYR A 152 16.70 4.08 -2.41
N SER A 153 16.90 2.76 -2.26
CA SER A 153 16.36 1.74 -3.17
C SER A 153 14.91 1.35 -2.88
N ALA A 154 14.24 0.70 -3.84
CA ALA A 154 12.82 0.35 -3.72
C ALA A 154 12.53 -0.70 -2.63
N LEU A 155 13.46 -1.65 -2.42
CA LEU A 155 13.27 -2.76 -1.49
C LEU A 155 13.24 -2.33 -0.01
N PRO A 156 14.18 -1.50 0.51
CA PRO A 156 14.11 -0.94 1.86
C PRO A 156 12.82 -0.19 2.15
N TYR A 157 12.32 0.55 1.15
CA TYR A 157 11.05 1.26 1.27
C TYR A 157 9.87 0.28 1.40
N ALA A 158 9.79 -0.72 0.52
CA ALA A 158 8.71 -1.71 0.57
C ALA A 158 8.70 -2.50 1.89
N LEU A 159 9.88 -2.93 2.37
CA LEU A 159 10.01 -3.63 3.65
C LEU A 159 9.60 -2.76 4.83
N ALA A 160 10.01 -1.48 4.84
CA ALA A 160 9.62 -0.52 5.86
C ALA A 160 8.10 -0.29 5.89
N GLN A 161 7.47 -0.15 4.71
CA GLN A 161 6.04 0.05 4.57
C GLN A 161 5.25 -1.15 5.10
N VAL A 162 5.63 -2.37 4.72
CA VAL A 162 5.01 -3.61 5.21
C VAL A 162 5.19 -3.77 6.72
N ALA A 163 6.38 -3.49 7.25
CA ALA A 163 6.65 -3.62 8.69
C ALA A 163 5.79 -2.69 9.55
N VAL A 164 5.58 -1.44 9.11
CA VAL A 164 4.70 -0.50 9.82
C VAL A 164 3.25 -0.95 9.74
N GLU A 165 2.78 -1.40 8.57
CA GLU A 165 1.41 -1.91 8.42
C GLU A 165 1.14 -3.12 9.33
N ILE A 166 2.09 -4.06 9.45
CA ILE A 166 1.96 -5.22 10.36
C ILE A 166 1.64 -4.77 11.79
N ILE A 167 2.31 -3.72 12.28
CA ILE A 167 2.11 -3.21 13.64
C ILE A 167 0.69 -2.67 13.82
N TYR A 168 0.22 -1.83 12.89
CA TYR A 168 -1.12 -1.25 12.97
C TYR A 168 -2.23 -2.29 12.77
N VAL A 169 -2.06 -3.22 11.81
CA VAL A 169 -2.98 -4.34 11.59
C VAL A 169 -3.06 -5.23 12.83
N ALA A 170 -1.93 -5.51 13.49
CA ALA A 170 -1.91 -6.33 14.71
C ALA A 170 -2.71 -5.68 15.85
N ILE A 171 -2.51 -4.38 16.09
CA ILE A 171 -3.26 -3.64 17.11
C ILE A 171 -4.76 -3.58 16.76
N GLN A 172 -5.10 -3.33 15.49
CA GLN A 172 -6.48 -3.29 15.01
C GLN A 172 -7.15 -4.65 15.19
N THR A 173 -6.47 -5.71 14.81
CA THR A 173 -6.94 -7.09 14.93
C THR A 173 -7.18 -7.44 16.38
N PHE A 174 -6.28 -7.06 17.29
CA PHE A 174 -6.42 -7.37 18.71
C PHE A 174 -7.67 -6.70 19.30
N ALA A 175 -7.91 -5.43 18.98
CA ALA A 175 -9.13 -4.74 19.40
C ALA A 175 -10.39 -5.41 18.83
N TYR A 176 -10.36 -5.79 17.56
CA TYR A 176 -11.48 -6.45 16.88
C TYR A 176 -11.79 -7.83 17.46
N THR A 177 -10.77 -8.65 17.67
CA THR A 177 -10.92 -10.01 18.21
C THR A 177 -11.40 -9.95 19.65
N LEU A 178 -10.92 -9.00 20.45
CA LEU A 178 -11.40 -8.81 21.82
C LEU A 178 -12.91 -8.53 21.84
N ILE A 179 -13.40 -7.63 20.99
CA ILE A 179 -14.84 -7.29 20.91
C ILE A 179 -15.64 -8.50 20.44
N LEU A 180 -15.28 -9.10 19.30
CA LEU A 180 -16.03 -10.21 18.73
C LEU A 180 -16.05 -11.43 19.63
N TYR A 181 -14.88 -11.84 20.14
CA TYR A 181 -14.78 -13.04 20.97
C TYR A 181 -15.59 -12.91 22.26
N SER A 182 -15.58 -11.71 22.86
CA SER A 182 -16.37 -11.40 24.06
C SER A 182 -17.87 -11.44 23.79
N MET A 183 -18.33 -10.80 22.70
CA MET A 183 -19.77 -10.63 22.43
C MET A 183 -20.43 -11.88 21.85
N ILE A 184 -19.72 -12.64 21.00
CA ILE A 184 -20.18 -13.95 20.52
C ILE A 184 -20.33 -14.93 21.70
N GLY A 185 -19.53 -14.75 22.75
CA GLY A 185 -19.58 -15.56 23.97
C GLY A 185 -18.84 -16.88 23.78
N PHE A 186 -17.67 -16.87 23.15
CA PHE A 186 -16.83 -18.05 23.07
C PHE A 186 -16.23 -18.42 24.44
N HIS A 187 -15.90 -19.70 24.63
CA HIS A 187 -15.24 -20.17 25.85
C HIS A 187 -13.87 -19.54 26.06
N TRP A 188 -13.74 -18.70 27.09
CA TRP A 188 -12.51 -18.04 27.49
C TRP A 188 -11.42 -19.01 27.93
N GLN A 189 -10.62 -19.45 26.95
CA GLN A 189 -9.36 -20.14 27.16
C GLN A 189 -8.29 -19.41 26.36
N LEU A 190 -7.15 -19.11 27.00
CA LEU A 190 -6.08 -18.31 26.38
C LEU A 190 -5.62 -18.91 25.05
N GLU A 191 -5.47 -20.24 24.99
CA GLU A 191 -5.09 -20.96 23.79
C GLU A 191 -6.09 -20.74 22.64
N LYS A 192 -7.40 -20.89 22.90
CA LYS A 192 -8.45 -20.70 21.89
C LYS A 192 -8.54 -19.25 21.41
N PHE A 193 -8.37 -18.30 22.33
CA PHE A 193 -8.34 -16.88 21.99
C PHE A 193 -7.12 -16.54 21.11
N LEU A 194 -5.94 -17.06 21.44
CA LEU A 194 -4.73 -16.81 20.65
C LEU A 194 -4.84 -17.42 19.24
N TRP A 195 -5.39 -18.63 19.11
CA TRP A 195 -5.66 -19.22 17.80
C TRP A 195 -6.63 -18.37 16.97
N PHE A 196 -7.71 -17.89 17.59
CA PHE A 196 -8.67 -17.00 16.94
C PHE A 196 -8.02 -15.67 16.52
N TYR A 197 -7.20 -15.08 17.38
CA TYR A 197 -6.47 -13.85 17.09
C TYR A 197 -5.48 -14.03 15.93
N ILE A 198 -4.65 -15.08 15.96
CA ILE A 198 -3.68 -15.36 14.89
C ILE A 198 -4.39 -15.62 13.57
N PHE A 199 -5.51 -16.35 13.58
CA PHE A 199 -6.30 -16.60 12.38
C PHE A 199 -6.81 -15.30 11.75
N ILE A 200 -7.48 -14.44 12.54
CA ILE A 200 -7.98 -13.15 12.04
C ILE A 200 -6.82 -12.23 11.62
N LEU A 201 -5.71 -12.26 12.35
CA LEU A 201 -4.51 -11.49 12.01
C LEU A 201 -3.98 -11.88 10.62
N MET A 202 -3.85 -13.17 10.36
CA MET A 202 -3.42 -13.67 9.05
C MET A 202 -4.39 -13.26 7.95
N CYS A 203 -5.70 -13.32 8.20
CA CYS A 203 -6.71 -12.85 7.24
C CYS A 203 -6.55 -11.35 6.95
N PHE A 204 -6.50 -10.49 7.97
CA PHE A 204 -6.38 -9.04 7.76
C PHE A 204 -5.03 -8.64 7.16
N MET A 205 -3.96 -9.34 7.51
CA MET A 205 -2.66 -9.20 6.86
C MET A 205 -2.75 -9.54 5.38
N TYR A 206 -3.39 -10.64 5.01
CA TYR A 206 -3.59 -11.03 3.62
C TYR A 206 -4.35 -9.96 2.82
N PHE A 207 -5.49 -9.47 3.33
CA PHE A 207 -6.26 -8.41 2.69
C PHE A 207 -5.48 -7.11 2.52
N THR A 208 -4.69 -6.72 3.53
CA THR A 208 -3.91 -5.48 3.51
C THR A 208 -2.73 -5.58 2.53
N LEU A 209 -1.96 -6.66 2.58
CA LEU A 209 -0.84 -6.92 1.66
C LEU A 209 -1.32 -7.04 0.22
N TYR A 210 -2.47 -7.68 0.00
CA TYR A 210 -3.10 -7.75 -1.31
C TYR A 210 -3.45 -6.36 -1.85
N GLY A 211 -4.04 -5.49 -1.02
CA GLY A 211 -4.32 -4.10 -1.40
C GLY A 211 -3.06 -3.34 -1.82
N MET A 212 -1.98 -3.47 -1.05
CA MET A 212 -0.68 -2.87 -1.35
C MET A 212 -0.08 -3.40 -2.66
N MET A 213 -0.20 -4.69 -2.94
CA MET A 213 0.25 -5.29 -4.19
C MET A 213 -0.51 -4.73 -5.40
N VAL A 214 -1.84 -4.65 -5.33
CA VAL A 214 -2.67 -4.19 -6.45
C VAL A 214 -2.39 -2.72 -6.79
N ILE A 215 -2.25 -1.85 -5.79
CA ILE A 215 -1.91 -0.43 -6.05
C ILE A 215 -0.48 -0.28 -6.58
N ALA A 216 0.45 -1.16 -6.21
CA ALA A 216 1.80 -1.15 -6.76
C ALA A 216 1.83 -1.54 -8.25
N LEU A 217 0.92 -2.43 -8.68
CA LEU A 217 0.82 -2.91 -10.08
C LEU A 217 -0.04 -2.01 -10.98
N THR A 218 -0.85 -1.12 -10.42
CA THR A 218 -1.81 -0.30 -11.18
C THR A 218 -1.39 1.17 -11.24
N PRO A 219 -1.72 1.91 -12.30
CA PRO A 219 -1.26 3.29 -12.46
C PRO A 219 -1.99 4.28 -11.54
N GLY A 220 -3.20 3.95 -11.07
CA GLY A 220 -4.00 4.82 -10.21
C GLY A 220 -4.97 4.08 -9.30
N PRO A 221 -5.47 4.75 -8.24
CA PRO A 221 -6.33 4.13 -7.24
C PRO A 221 -7.69 3.67 -7.79
N GLN A 222 -8.24 4.33 -8.82
CA GLN A 222 -9.51 3.90 -9.44
C GLN A 222 -9.38 2.55 -10.13
N ILE A 223 -8.30 2.35 -10.89
CA ILE A 223 -8.03 1.07 -11.57
C ILE A 223 -7.70 -0.01 -10.54
N ALA A 224 -6.94 0.35 -9.50
CA ALA A 224 -6.66 -0.55 -8.37
C ALA A 224 -7.94 -1.08 -7.73
N ALA A 225 -8.92 -0.20 -7.47
CA ALA A 225 -10.20 -0.57 -6.90
C ALA A 225 -10.98 -1.55 -7.79
N ILE A 226 -11.03 -1.31 -9.11
CA ILE A 226 -11.71 -2.20 -10.07
C ILE A 226 -11.07 -3.60 -10.05
N VAL A 227 -9.74 -3.67 -10.14
CA VAL A 227 -9.00 -4.95 -10.13
C VAL A 227 -9.20 -5.68 -8.80
N THR A 228 -9.14 -4.94 -7.68
CA THR A 228 -9.40 -5.48 -6.34
C THR A 228 -10.80 -6.04 -6.22
N SER A 229 -11.83 -5.30 -6.63
CA SER A 229 -13.21 -5.78 -6.58
C SER A 229 -13.40 -7.06 -7.40
N PHE A 230 -12.87 -7.11 -8.62
CA PHE A 230 -12.97 -8.28 -9.50
C PHE A 230 -12.34 -9.54 -8.87
N ILE A 231 -11.10 -9.44 -8.37
CA ILE A 231 -10.39 -10.57 -7.76
C ILE A 231 -11.02 -10.96 -6.42
N LEU A 232 -11.42 -9.98 -5.59
CA LEU A 232 -12.12 -10.26 -4.33
C LEU A 232 -13.43 -11.00 -4.56
N SER A 233 -14.21 -10.61 -5.58
CA SER A 233 -15.43 -11.34 -5.97
C SER A 233 -15.13 -12.78 -6.37
N PHE A 234 -14.05 -13.01 -7.12
CA PHE A 234 -13.62 -14.36 -7.47
C PHE A 234 -13.21 -15.18 -6.24
N TRP A 235 -12.36 -14.64 -5.35
CA TRP A 235 -12.00 -15.32 -4.10
C TRP A 235 -13.21 -15.58 -3.20
N ASN A 236 -14.14 -14.63 -3.12
CA ASN A 236 -15.36 -14.76 -2.35
C ASN A 236 -16.20 -15.95 -2.88
N LEU A 237 -16.36 -16.07 -4.19
CA LEU A 237 -17.08 -17.18 -4.83
C LEU A 237 -16.45 -18.55 -4.55
N PHE A 238 -15.11 -18.64 -4.63
CA PHE A 238 -14.36 -19.89 -4.44
C PHE A 238 -13.90 -20.16 -2.99
N SER A 239 -14.33 -19.34 -2.04
CA SER A 239 -13.96 -19.45 -0.62
C SER A 239 -14.54 -20.68 0.10
N GLY A 240 -15.45 -21.41 -0.55
CA GLY A 240 -16.05 -22.66 -0.04
C GLY A 240 -17.27 -22.45 0.86
N PHE A 241 -17.61 -21.20 1.21
CA PHE A 241 -18.84 -20.88 1.94
C PHE A 241 -20.04 -20.67 1.00
N LEU A 242 -19.89 -19.87 -0.06
CA LEU A 242 -20.98 -19.62 -1.03
C LEU A 242 -21.26 -20.81 -1.94
N ILE A 243 -20.21 -21.46 -2.43
CA ILE A 243 -20.30 -22.72 -3.17
C ILE A 243 -19.80 -23.80 -2.22
N PRO A 244 -20.70 -24.52 -1.52
CA PRO A 244 -20.29 -25.63 -0.68
C PRO A 244 -19.61 -26.68 -1.55
N ARG A 245 -18.39 -27.10 -1.18
CA ARG A 245 -17.76 -28.24 -1.81
C ARG A 245 -18.59 -29.46 -1.45
N LEU A 246 -19.19 -30.10 -2.47
CA LEU A 246 -19.73 -31.45 -2.36
C LEU A 246 -18.55 -32.36 -2.01
N VAL A 247 -18.31 -32.57 -0.72
CA VAL A 247 -17.51 -33.70 -0.28
C VAL A 247 -18.35 -34.91 -0.67
N GLY A 248 -17.96 -35.56 -1.77
CA GLY A 248 -18.58 -36.81 -2.16
C GLY A 248 -18.52 -37.76 -0.96
N ASN A 249 -19.65 -38.40 -0.66
CA ASN A 249 -19.72 -39.47 0.32
C ASN A 249 -18.59 -40.47 0.06
N ILE A 250 -17.65 -40.55 0.98
CA ILE A 250 -16.76 -41.70 1.17
C ILE A 250 -17.08 -42.25 2.55
#